data_AF-A0A2M9A8Y9-F1
#
_entry.id   AF-A0A2M9A8Y9-F1
#
_cell.length_a   1.000
_cell.length_b   1.000
_cell.length_c   1.000
_cell.angle_alpha   90.00
_cell.angle_beta   90.00
_cell.angle_gamma   90.00
#
_symmetry.space_group_name_H-M   'P 1'
#
loop_
_entity.id
_entity.type
_entity.pdbx_description
1 polymer ?
#
loop_
_entity_poly.entity_id
_entity_poly.type
_entity_poly.pdbx_seq_one_letter_code
_entity_poly.pdbx_strand_id
1 'polypeptide(L)'
;MKKSGFTLMELVVYMAMIGIVVLVAGQAFSDSTKFRVRTQNMLRASEEAENVANLFKDDVAQMGAKASLEYKASSETDSFYMANLSSIYMNPTAVSPDSSSFRIGSASTNENTDTLTLRRMRFDNNGHYVSIEEIEWFVVDSTLYRTCKVIEQRAGVSFEDKDPCSNTSNPTPVQIASNVAQFYVEPAKPGVSGLETTQLLPSTDTSVHNFRLISRGGTEYWKTVTVSDPSASVSISGFTANYDFDENLVVEDGKLASQVFVGAPNSTTGDWQSLCQQVTLEPNVDYEISFDMPYSEDATRMFVPGRDHMAVGFRNVSTGDRPVVLKDFLFYPPVSSLSAGARHMRFTVPTTIENVCMAFTFASYSPTAATGYVYIRNLRLDKVAASNYTFENYFPSTNRDKQNVKAFRLHLTINRRGETGHTMLVIPTPSNGPRS
;
A
#
# COMPACT_ATOMS: atom_id res chain seq x y z
N MET A 1 -24.34 -2.78 -82.38
CA MET A 1 -23.43 -3.41 -81.39
C MET A 1 -22.00 -3.27 -81.87
N LYS A 2 -21.23 -2.29 -81.37
CA LYS A 2 -19.78 -2.24 -81.60
C LYS A 2 -19.13 -3.26 -80.67
N LYS A 3 -18.73 -4.42 -81.20
CA LYS A 3 -17.77 -5.31 -80.52
C LYS A 3 -16.40 -4.65 -80.65
N SER A 4 -16.09 -3.71 -79.76
CA SER A 4 -14.72 -3.20 -79.64
C SER A 4 -13.91 -4.33 -79.01
N GLY A 5 -13.09 -4.99 -79.82
CA GLY A 5 -12.15 -6.00 -79.33
C GLY A 5 -11.18 -5.33 -78.36
N PHE A 6 -11.06 -5.94 -77.18
CA PHE A 6 -10.09 -5.54 -76.17
C PHE A 6 -8.70 -5.53 -76.81
N THR A 7 -8.03 -4.38 -76.76
CA THR A 7 -6.68 -4.30 -77.32
C THR A 7 -5.72 -5.07 -76.43
N LEU A 8 -4.70 -5.72 -77.00
CA LEU A 8 -3.72 -6.51 -76.25
C LEU A 8 -3.04 -5.67 -75.14
N MET A 9 -2.94 -4.36 -75.35
CA MET A 9 -2.44 -3.39 -74.38
C MET A 9 -3.36 -3.24 -73.16
N GLU A 10 -4.69 -3.16 -73.34
CA GLU A 10 -5.63 -3.15 -72.20
C GLU A 10 -5.52 -4.44 -71.40
N LEU A 11 -5.42 -5.61 -72.05
CA LEU A 11 -5.31 -6.90 -71.34
C LEU A 11 -4.04 -6.98 -70.47
N VAL A 12 -2.91 -6.45 -70.95
CA VAL A 12 -1.67 -6.36 -70.18
C VAL A 12 -1.80 -5.41 -68.98
N VAL A 13 -2.47 -4.26 -69.17
CA VAL A 13 -2.73 -3.31 -68.07
C VAL A 13 -3.62 -3.93 -66.99
N TYR A 14 -4.66 -4.68 -67.36
CA TYR A 14 -5.50 -5.39 -66.38
C TYR A 14 -4.73 -6.49 -65.65
N MET A 15 -3.91 -7.27 -66.35
CA MET A 15 -3.04 -8.27 -65.69
C MET A 15 -2.04 -7.62 -64.74
N ALA A 16 -1.45 -6.47 -65.11
CA ALA A 16 -0.54 -5.73 -64.25
C ALA A 16 -1.25 -5.14 -63.01
N MET A 17 -2.44 -4.55 -63.18
CA MET A 17 -3.23 -4.05 -62.05
C MET A 17 -3.64 -5.17 -61.10
N ILE A 18 -4.08 -6.32 -61.62
CA ILE A 18 -4.42 -7.49 -60.79
C ILE A 18 -3.18 -8.02 -60.07
N GLY A 19 -2.02 -8.09 -60.74
CA GLY A 19 -0.76 -8.50 -60.12
C GLY A 19 -0.35 -7.61 -58.94
N ILE A 20 -0.48 -6.29 -59.10
CA ILE A 20 -0.21 -5.32 -58.01
C ILE A 20 -1.20 -5.53 -56.85
N VAL A 21 -2.50 -5.65 -57.15
CA VAL A 21 -3.53 -5.84 -56.10
C VAL A 21 -3.31 -7.15 -55.34
N VAL A 22 -2.97 -8.24 -56.02
CA VAL A 22 -2.68 -9.54 -55.39
C VAL A 22 -1.41 -9.47 -54.54
N LEU A 23 -0.37 -8.76 -54.99
CA LEU A 23 0.85 -8.55 -54.19
C LEU A 23 0.56 -7.75 -52.91
N VAL A 24 -0.17 -6.64 -53.04
CA VAL A 24 -0.53 -5.79 -51.89
C VAL A 24 -1.43 -6.55 -50.91
N ALA A 25 -2.43 -7.29 -51.41
CA ALA A 25 -3.28 -8.13 -50.57
C ALA A 25 -2.48 -9.25 -49.90
N GLY A 26 -1.58 -9.93 -50.63
CA GLY A 26 -0.72 -10.97 -50.08
C GLY A 26 0.20 -10.48 -48.97
N GLN A 27 0.82 -9.30 -49.16
CA GLN A 27 1.62 -8.64 -48.13
C GLN A 27 0.76 -8.26 -46.92
N ALA A 28 -0.41 -7.65 -47.12
CA ALA A 28 -1.32 -7.28 -46.04
C ALA A 28 -1.80 -8.48 -45.21
N PHE A 29 -2.12 -9.61 -45.86
CA PHE A 29 -2.51 -10.84 -45.15
C PHE A 29 -1.33 -11.49 -44.40
N SER A 30 -0.13 -11.50 -44.99
CA SER A 30 1.08 -11.98 -44.35
C SER A 30 1.42 -11.14 -43.10
N ASP A 31 1.39 -9.82 -43.23
CA ASP A 31 1.67 -8.89 -42.13
C ASP A 31 0.63 -8.97 -41.02
N SER A 32 -0.66 -9.09 -41.38
CA SER A 32 -1.74 -9.29 -40.41
C SER A 32 -1.58 -10.60 -39.63
N THR A 33 -1.21 -11.70 -40.32
CA THR A 33 -0.98 -12.99 -39.67
C THR A 33 0.25 -12.95 -38.76
N LYS A 34 1.34 -12.35 -39.22
CA LYS A 34 2.55 -12.16 -38.43
C LYS A 34 2.29 -11.31 -37.19
N PHE A 35 1.54 -10.21 -37.34
CA PHE A 35 1.12 -9.38 -36.22
C PHE A 35 0.31 -10.18 -35.19
N ARG A 36 -0.72 -10.90 -35.64
CA ARG A 36 -1.54 -11.75 -34.74
C ARG A 36 -0.71 -12.78 -33.98
N VAL A 37 0.20 -13.47 -34.66
CA VAL A 37 1.06 -14.49 -34.04
C VAL A 37 2.01 -13.85 -33.01
N ARG A 38 2.60 -12.68 -33.33
CA ARG A 38 3.44 -11.93 -32.39
C ARG A 38 2.66 -11.49 -31.16
N THR A 39 1.49 -10.89 -31.34
CA THR A 39 0.62 -10.47 -30.23
C THR A 39 0.22 -11.65 -29.35
N GLN A 40 -0.14 -12.80 -29.93
CA GLN A 40 -0.47 -14.00 -29.15
C GLN A 40 0.71 -14.53 -28.35
N ASN A 41 1.93 -14.52 -28.91
CA ASN A 41 3.12 -14.96 -28.20
C ASN A 41 3.49 -13.98 -27.08
N MET A 42 3.36 -12.67 -27.31
CA MET A 42 3.58 -11.63 -26.31
C MET A 42 2.61 -11.79 -25.14
N LEU A 43 1.30 -11.93 -25.41
CA LEU A 43 0.28 -12.12 -24.37
C LEU A 43 0.55 -13.38 -23.52
N ARG A 44 0.93 -14.50 -24.17
CA ARG A 44 1.28 -15.72 -23.45
C ARG A 44 2.55 -15.58 -22.60
N ALA A 45 3.55 -14.85 -23.09
CA ALA A 45 4.77 -14.59 -22.33
C ALA A 45 4.47 -13.70 -21.10
N SER A 46 3.59 -12.69 -21.25
CA SER A 46 3.12 -11.86 -20.14
C SER A 46 2.30 -12.67 -19.13
N GLU A 47 1.38 -13.51 -19.57
CA GLU A 47 0.58 -14.38 -18.70
C GLU A 47 1.47 -15.36 -17.90
N GLU A 48 2.46 -15.98 -18.55
CA GLU A 48 3.44 -16.84 -17.88
C GLU A 48 4.25 -16.07 -16.84
N ALA A 49 4.68 -14.83 -17.17
CA ALA A 49 5.43 -13.98 -16.25
C ALA A 49 4.57 -13.54 -15.04
N GLU A 50 3.31 -13.18 -15.25
CA GLU A 50 2.38 -12.80 -14.17
C GLU A 50 2.08 -13.98 -13.24
N ASN A 51 1.87 -15.18 -13.78
CA ASN A 51 1.64 -16.39 -12.98
C ASN A 51 2.86 -16.71 -12.10
N VAL A 52 4.07 -16.60 -12.65
CA VAL A 52 5.32 -16.76 -11.88
C VAL A 52 5.41 -15.69 -10.79
N ALA A 53 5.14 -14.43 -11.13
CA ALA A 53 5.22 -13.31 -10.19
C ALA A 53 4.22 -13.42 -9.03
N ASN A 54 3.01 -13.91 -9.28
CA ASN A 54 2.01 -14.18 -8.24
C ASN A 54 2.46 -15.29 -7.30
N LEU A 55 2.95 -16.42 -7.84
CA LEU A 55 3.49 -17.51 -7.00
C LEU A 55 4.69 -17.05 -6.17
N PHE A 56 5.59 -16.28 -6.78
CA PHE A 56 6.75 -15.70 -6.10
C PHE A 56 6.33 -14.73 -4.99
N LYS A 57 5.31 -13.90 -5.22
CA LYS A 57 4.74 -12.99 -4.21
C LYS A 57 4.22 -13.75 -3.00
N ASP A 58 3.48 -14.85 -3.21
CA ASP A 58 2.92 -15.63 -2.11
C ASP A 58 4.01 -16.26 -1.24
N ASP A 59 5.11 -16.70 -1.84
CA ASP A 59 6.27 -17.22 -1.11
C ASP A 59 6.99 -16.13 -0.31
N VAL A 60 7.28 -14.99 -0.94
CA VAL A 60 8.04 -13.88 -0.32
C VAL A 60 7.22 -13.14 0.73
N ALA A 61 5.92 -12.93 0.52
CA ALA A 61 5.06 -12.23 1.47
C ALA A 61 4.97 -12.95 2.83
N GLN A 62 5.02 -14.29 2.82
CA GLN A 62 4.95 -15.11 4.03
C GLN A 62 6.29 -15.21 4.78
N MET A 63 7.39 -14.73 4.20
CA MET A 63 8.70 -14.70 4.85
C MET A 63 8.70 -13.86 6.15
N GLY A 64 7.82 -12.86 6.22
CA GLY A 64 7.66 -11.99 7.40
C GLY A 64 6.95 -12.65 8.59
N ALA A 65 6.30 -13.80 8.42
CA ALA A 65 5.65 -14.44 9.56
C ALA A 65 6.70 -14.91 10.60
N LYS A 66 6.49 -14.59 11.88
CA LYS A 66 7.39 -14.95 13.00
C LYS A 66 6.62 -15.39 14.25
N ALA A 67 5.30 -15.30 14.21
CA ALA A 67 4.38 -15.74 15.23
C ALA A 67 3.27 -16.57 14.58
N SER A 68 2.78 -17.55 15.31
CA SER A 68 1.72 -18.46 14.89
C SER A 68 0.70 -18.63 16.01
N LEU A 69 -0.55 -18.92 15.64
CA LEU A 69 -1.46 -19.57 16.57
C LEU A 69 -0.97 -21.01 16.77
N GLU A 70 -0.63 -21.36 17.99
CA GLU A 70 -0.21 -22.73 18.30
C GLU A 70 -1.44 -23.59 18.58
N TYR A 71 -1.49 -24.78 17.99
CA TYR A 71 -2.56 -25.72 18.25
C TYR A 71 -2.42 -26.27 19.68
N LYS A 72 -3.26 -25.80 20.61
CA LYS A 72 -3.35 -26.32 21.97
C LYS A 72 -4.56 -27.24 22.08
N ALA A 73 -4.36 -28.45 22.60
CA ALA A 73 -5.46 -29.39 22.83
C ALA A 73 -6.42 -28.84 23.91
N SER A 74 -7.66 -28.57 23.50
CA SER A 74 -8.89 -28.30 24.29
C SER A 74 -8.70 -27.81 25.74
N SER A 75 -8.66 -26.48 25.93
CA SER A 75 -9.23 -25.72 27.08
C SER A 75 -8.64 -24.31 27.26
N GLU A 76 -7.64 -23.91 26.48
CA GLU A 76 -7.06 -22.56 26.51
C GLU A 76 -7.46 -21.78 25.24
N THR A 77 -7.74 -20.48 25.39
CA THR A 77 -7.90 -19.54 24.26
C THR A 77 -6.65 -19.52 23.40
N ASP A 78 -6.83 -19.59 22.07
CA ASP A 78 -5.72 -19.50 21.12
C ASP A 78 -4.96 -18.18 21.31
N SER A 79 -3.65 -18.27 21.44
CA SER A 79 -2.77 -17.11 21.59
C SER A 79 -1.59 -17.24 20.63
N PHE A 80 -1.18 -16.11 20.06
CA PHE A 80 0.00 -16.08 19.21
C PHE A 80 1.27 -16.35 20.03
N TYR A 81 2.05 -17.34 19.62
CA TYR A 81 3.33 -17.68 20.21
C TYR A 81 4.45 -17.60 19.17
N MET A 82 5.68 -17.43 19.66
CA MET A 82 6.90 -17.33 18.87
C MET A 82 7.83 -18.55 19.08
N ALA A 83 7.26 -19.74 19.31
CA ALA A 83 8.00 -20.92 19.71
C ALA A 83 9.03 -21.40 18.65
N ASN A 84 8.71 -21.21 17.36
CA ASN A 84 9.48 -21.77 16.24
C ASN A 84 10.42 -20.74 15.58
N LEU A 85 10.75 -19.66 16.30
CA LEU A 85 11.59 -18.56 15.81
C LEU A 85 12.99 -18.98 15.38
N SER A 86 13.59 -19.99 16.00
CA SER A 86 14.97 -20.39 15.65
C SER A 86 15.06 -20.96 14.24
N SER A 87 14.05 -21.68 13.79
CA SER A 87 14.13 -22.43 12.54
C SER A 87 13.81 -21.58 11.31
N ILE A 88 13.09 -20.47 11.49
CA ILE A 88 12.74 -19.54 10.40
C ILE A 88 13.87 -18.57 10.03
N TYR A 89 14.88 -18.42 10.89
CA TYR A 89 16.08 -17.63 10.58
C TYR A 89 17.11 -18.50 9.87
N MET A 90 17.82 -17.94 8.89
CA MET A 90 18.77 -18.70 8.07
C MET A 90 19.89 -19.32 8.91
N ASN A 91 20.49 -18.57 9.84
CA ASN A 91 21.54 -19.07 10.72
C ASN A 91 21.64 -18.26 12.03
N PRO A 92 20.72 -18.47 12.99
CA PRO A 92 20.66 -17.66 14.20
C PRO A 92 21.74 -17.98 15.25
N THR A 93 22.50 -19.07 15.10
CA THR A 93 23.47 -19.56 16.10
C THR A 93 24.94 -19.34 15.71
N ALA A 94 25.20 -18.78 14.52
CA ALA A 94 26.57 -18.49 14.07
C ALA A 94 27.22 -17.34 14.87
N VAL A 95 28.55 -17.26 14.80
CA VAL A 95 29.34 -16.14 15.39
C VAL A 95 28.91 -14.78 14.84
N SER A 96 28.45 -14.74 13.58
CA SER A 96 27.73 -13.62 12.97
C SER A 96 26.30 -14.07 12.64
N PRO A 97 25.34 -13.91 13.58
CA PRO A 97 23.99 -14.44 13.43
C PRO A 97 23.29 -13.86 12.21
N ASP A 98 22.80 -14.74 11.33
CA ASP A 98 21.89 -14.37 10.25
C ASP A 98 20.45 -14.53 10.74
N SER A 99 19.90 -13.43 11.28
CA SER A 99 18.50 -13.32 11.73
C SER A 99 17.56 -12.85 10.61
N SER A 100 17.99 -12.95 9.35
CA SER A 100 17.09 -12.81 8.21
C SER A 100 16.45 -14.15 7.88
N SER A 101 15.39 -14.10 7.07
CA SER A 101 14.73 -15.30 6.55
C SER A 101 14.99 -15.48 5.06
N PHE A 102 16.09 -14.92 4.52
CA PHE A 102 16.46 -15.04 3.12
C PHE A 102 17.96 -15.03 2.86
N ARG A 103 18.33 -15.48 1.67
CA ARG A 103 19.66 -15.35 1.08
C ARG A 103 19.49 -15.11 -0.42
N ILE A 104 20.06 -14.02 -0.91
CA ILE A 104 20.23 -13.78 -2.34
C ILE A 104 21.66 -14.19 -2.70
N GLY A 105 21.81 -15.01 -3.74
CA GLY A 105 23.08 -15.31 -4.37
C GLY A 105 23.02 -14.98 -5.85
N SER A 106 24.16 -14.72 -6.49
CA SER A 106 24.22 -14.63 -7.94
C SER A 106 24.26 -16.04 -8.53
N ALA A 107 23.50 -16.31 -9.61
CA ALA A 107 23.62 -17.58 -10.30
C ALA A 107 25.03 -17.68 -10.90
N SER A 108 25.65 -18.86 -10.81
CA SER A 108 27.02 -19.09 -11.26
C SER A 108 27.22 -18.99 -12.78
N THR A 109 26.13 -18.87 -13.56
CA THR A 109 26.15 -19.02 -15.02
C THR A 109 25.77 -17.76 -15.81
N ASN A 110 25.06 -16.77 -15.25
CA ASN A 110 24.64 -15.56 -15.96
C ASN A 110 24.46 -14.34 -15.02
N GLU A 111 24.94 -13.16 -15.44
CA GLU A 111 24.89 -11.91 -14.65
C GLU A 111 23.46 -11.35 -14.45
N ASN A 112 22.47 -11.84 -15.20
CA ASN A 112 21.07 -11.37 -15.16
C ASN A 112 20.12 -12.34 -14.43
N THR A 113 20.67 -13.31 -13.71
CA THR A 113 19.91 -14.32 -12.98
C THR A 113 20.41 -14.44 -11.55
N ASP A 114 19.55 -14.14 -10.60
CA ASP A 114 19.79 -14.34 -9.18
C ASP A 114 19.27 -15.71 -8.73
N THR A 115 19.67 -16.09 -7.52
CA THR A 115 19.11 -17.18 -6.75
C THR A 115 18.56 -16.61 -5.45
N LEU A 116 17.30 -16.88 -5.12
CA LEU A 116 16.68 -16.49 -3.86
C LEU A 116 16.33 -17.74 -3.06
N THR A 117 17.00 -17.92 -1.92
CA THR A 117 16.57 -18.86 -0.88
C THR A 117 15.81 -18.09 0.19
N LEU A 118 14.63 -18.55 0.61
CA LEU A 118 13.85 -17.94 1.69
C LEU A 118 13.25 -18.99 2.62
N ARG A 119 12.94 -18.59 3.85
CA ARG A 119 12.21 -19.40 4.82
C ARG A 119 10.89 -18.75 5.17
N ARG A 120 9.81 -19.53 5.10
CA ARG A 120 8.46 -19.08 5.45
C ARG A 120 7.77 -20.05 6.41
N MET A 121 6.70 -19.58 7.04
CA MET A 121 5.83 -20.39 7.88
C MET A 121 4.56 -20.74 7.10
N ARG A 122 4.17 -22.01 7.13
CA ARG A 122 2.90 -22.48 6.60
C ARG A 122 1.86 -22.56 7.70
N PHE A 123 0.66 -22.10 7.37
CA PHE A 123 -0.51 -22.13 8.25
C PHE A 123 -1.60 -23.04 7.70
N ASP A 124 -2.44 -23.56 8.59
CA ASP A 124 -3.71 -24.18 8.19
C ASP A 124 -4.79 -23.11 7.94
N ASN A 125 -5.98 -23.54 7.51
CA ASN A 125 -7.11 -22.64 7.21
C ASN A 125 -7.61 -21.85 8.44
N ASN A 126 -7.23 -22.27 9.65
CA ASN A 126 -7.59 -21.59 10.90
C ASN A 126 -6.45 -20.70 11.42
N GLY A 127 -5.34 -20.59 10.68
CA GLY A 127 -4.18 -19.78 11.05
C GLY A 127 -3.21 -20.47 12.01
N HIS A 128 -3.36 -21.77 12.27
CA HIS A 128 -2.41 -22.48 13.14
C HIS A 128 -1.12 -22.84 12.43
N TYR A 129 -0.04 -22.92 13.19
CA TYR A 129 1.25 -23.42 12.71
C TYR A 129 1.15 -24.83 12.14
N VAL A 130 1.71 -25.04 10.95
CA VAL A 130 1.84 -26.36 10.29
C VAL A 130 3.31 -26.74 10.14
N SER A 131 4.12 -25.90 9.49
CA SER A 131 5.52 -26.18 9.20
C SER A 131 6.33 -24.92 8.87
N ILE A 132 7.64 -25.04 8.89
CA ILE A 132 8.60 -24.09 8.33
C ILE A 132 9.18 -24.69 7.05
N GLU A 133 9.08 -23.92 5.97
CA GLU A 133 9.48 -24.33 4.62
C GLU A 133 10.63 -23.43 4.15
N GLU A 134 11.65 -24.04 3.55
CA GLU A 134 12.73 -23.38 2.82
C GLU A 134 12.45 -23.52 1.32
N ILE A 135 12.35 -22.38 0.64
CA ILE A 135 12.04 -22.28 -0.78
C ILE A 135 13.24 -21.69 -1.48
N GLU A 136 13.63 -22.29 -2.60
CA GLU A 136 14.71 -21.78 -3.44
C GLU A 136 14.21 -21.55 -4.86
N TRP A 137 14.45 -20.34 -5.36
CA TRP A 137 14.19 -19.92 -6.73
C TRP A 137 15.52 -19.71 -7.45
N PHE A 138 15.70 -20.37 -8.59
CA PHE A 138 16.95 -20.30 -9.35
C PHE A 138 16.74 -20.61 -10.84
N VAL A 139 17.65 -20.13 -11.70
CA VAL A 139 17.60 -20.36 -13.16
C VAL A 139 18.75 -21.26 -13.59
N VAL A 140 18.45 -22.31 -14.35
CA VAL A 140 19.43 -23.18 -15.03
C VAL A 140 19.04 -23.30 -16.50
N ASP A 141 19.97 -23.04 -17.41
CA ASP A 141 19.75 -23.13 -18.86
C ASP A 141 18.49 -22.37 -19.33
N SER A 142 18.33 -21.12 -18.88
CA SER A 142 17.16 -20.26 -19.14
C SER A 142 15.82 -20.83 -18.65
N THR A 143 15.84 -21.80 -17.72
CA THR A 143 14.64 -22.39 -17.13
C THR A 143 14.59 -22.04 -15.65
N LEU A 144 13.49 -21.45 -15.19
CA LEU A 144 13.29 -21.09 -13.79
C LEU A 144 12.72 -22.28 -13.04
N TYR A 145 13.42 -22.64 -11.96
CA TYR A 145 13.05 -23.70 -11.05
C TYR A 145 12.69 -23.14 -9.68
N ARG A 146 11.78 -23.85 -9.02
CA ARG A 146 11.42 -23.65 -7.62
C ARG A 146 11.59 -24.98 -6.88
N THR A 147 12.30 -24.99 -5.78
CA THR A 147 12.31 -26.12 -4.82
C THR A 147 11.61 -25.70 -3.54
N CYS A 148 11.01 -26.67 -2.85
CA CYS A 148 10.46 -26.44 -1.51
C CYS A 148 10.80 -27.62 -0.59
N LYS A 149 11.44 -27.30 0.53
CA LYS A 149 11.89 -28.25 1.55
C LYS A 149 11.26 -27.91 2.88
N VAL A 150 10.73 -28.89 3.58
CA VAL A 150 10.28 -28.72 4.96
C VAL A 150 11.49 -28.82 5.90
N ILE A 151 11.70 -27.77 6.70
CA ILE A 151 12.78 -27.69 7.70
C ILE A 151 12.29 -28.19 9.05
N GLU A 152 11.08 -27.80 9.42
CA GLU A 152 10.44 -28.17 10.68
C GLU A 152 8.95 -28.37 10.43
N GLN A 153 8.33 -29.31 11.13
CA GLN A 153 6.90 -29.59 11.03
C GLN A 153 6.30 -29.82 12.41
N ARG A 154 5.04 -29.42 12.58
CA ARG A 154 4.24 -29.75 13.76
C ARG A 154 4.06 -31.26 13.86
N ALA A 155 4.19 -31.81 15.06
CA ALA A 155 3.95 -33.23 15.32
C ALA A 155 2.55 -33.65 14.87
N GLY A 156 2.45 -34.81 14.19
CA GLY A 156 1.18 -35.36 13.70
C GLY A 156 0.68 -34.78 12.37
N VAL A 157 1.40 -33.85 11.76
CA VAL A 157 1.14 -33.40 10.38
C VAL A 157 1.84 -34.34 9.40
N SER A 158 1.12 -34.81 8.38
CA SER A 158 1.66 -35.53 7.24
C SER A 158 1.39 -34.76 5.96
N PHE A 159 2.41 -34.58 5.13
CA PHE A 159 2.26 -34.03 3.79
C PHE A 159 1.78 -35.12 2.84
N GLU A 160 0.82 -34.78 1.98
CA GLU A 160 0.38 -35.67 0.91
C GLU A 160 1.49 -35.82 -0.15
N ASP A 161 1.48 -36.92 -0.90
CA ASP A 161 2.44 -37.17 -1.99
C ASP A 161 2.44 -36.08 -3.08
N LYS A 162 1.40 -35.23 -3.12
CA LYS A 162 1.22 -34.13 -4.07
C LYS A 162 1.55 -32.75 -3.49
N ASP A 163 1.99 -32.68 -2.23
CA ASP A 163 2.36 -31.41 -1.64
C ASP A 163 3.58 -30.82 -2.38
N PRO A 164 3.56 -29.52 -2.74
CA PRO A 164 4.70 -28.89 -3.42
C PRO A 164 5.98 -28.88 -2.59
N CYS A 165 5.90 -29.15 -1.28
CA CYS A 165 7.01 -29.16 -0.34
C CYS A 165 7.29 -30.57 0.17
N SER A 166 8.56 -30.98 0.18
CA SER A 166 8.95 -32.32 0.62
C SER A 166 9.76 -32.31 1.92
N ASN A 167 9.62 -33.37 2.71
CA ASN A 167 10.44 -33.64 3.90
C ASN A 167 11.83 -34.22 3.54
N THR A 168 12.19 -34.29 2.25
CA THR A 168 13.48 -34.84 1.81
C THR A 168 14.59 -33.81 1.94
N SER A 169 15.81 -34.26 2.23
CA SER A 169 16.97 -33.37 2.33
C SER A 169 17.27 -32.64 1.01
N ASN A 170 16.95 -33.30 -0.12
CA ASN A 170 17.08 -32.81 -1.49
C ASN A 170 15.69 -32.86 -2.18
N PRO A 171 14.90 -31.77 -2.11
CA PRO A 171 13.64 -31.68 -2.84
C PRO A 171 13.89 -31.69 -4.35
N THR A 172 12.98 -32.29 -5.12
CA THR A 172 13.06 -32.27 -6.59
C THR A 172 12.70 -30.87 -7.09
N PRO A 173 13.54 -30.22 -7.92
CA PRO A 173 13.21 -28.93 -8.52
C PRO A 173 11.99 -29.04 -9.45
N VAL A 174 11.02 -28.14 -9.26
CA VAL A 174 9.86 -28.01 -10.13
C VAL A 174 10.14 -26.91 -11.14
N GLN A 175 10.02 -27.23 -12.42
CA GLN A 175 10.11 -26.25 -13.49
C GLN A 175 8.87 -25.35 -13.46
N ILE A 176 9.08 -24.03 -13.31
CA ILE A 176 8.00 -23.04 -13.26
C ILE A 176 7.83 -22.34 -14.60
N ALA A 177 8.94 -21.93 -15.23
CA ALA A 177 8.92 -21.22 -16.50
C ALA A 177 10.12 -21.58 -17.37
N SER A 178 9.95 -21.44 -18.68
CA SER A 178 11.01 -21.70 -19.67
C SER A 178 11.40 -20.43 -20.42
N ASN A 179 12.61 -20.38 -20.97
CA ASN A 179 13.13 -19.24 -21.73
C ASN A 179 13.14 -17.91 -20.93
N VAL A 180 13.51 -17.99 -19.65
CA VAL A 180 13.70 -16.84 -18.77
C VAL A 180 14.97 -16.11 -19.19
N ALA A 181 14.80 -14.88 -19.65
CA ALA A 181 15.88 -14.00 -20.05
C ALA A 181 16.46 -13.21 -18.86
N GLN A 182 15.62 -12.94 -17.86
CA GLN A 182 16.01 -12.21 -16.65
C GLN A 182 15.20 -12.71 -15.46
N PHE A 183 15.89 -12.99 -14.35
CA PHE A 183 15.29 -13.22 -13.03
C PHE A 183 16.17 -12.51 -12.02
N TYR A 184 15.78 -11.32 -11.61
CA TYR A 184 16.60 -10.46 -10.75
C TYR A 184 15.78 -9.99 -9.56
N VAL A 185 16.35 -10.11 -8.36
CA VAL A 185 15.67 -9.81 -7.10
C VAL A 185 16.45 -8.73 -6.36
N GLU A 186 15.86 -7.54 -6.32
CA GLU A 186 16.48 -6.39 -5.68
C GLU A 186 15.89 -6.17 -4.28
N PRO A 187 16.68 -6.28 -3.20
CA PRO A 187 16.19 -5.98 -1.86
C PRO A 187 16.18 -4.48 -1.61
N ALA A 188 15.20 -4.03 -0.83
CA ALA A 188 14.94 -2.62 -0.57
C ALA A 188 15.00 -2.30 0.92
N LYS A 189 15.47 -1.09 1.24
CA LYS A 189 15.32 -0.50 2.57
C LYS A 189 14.05 0.37 2.60
N PRO A 190 13.50 0.68 3.77
CA PRO A 190 12.54 1.77 3.91
C PRO A 190 13.14 3.06 3.32
N GLY A 191 12.37 3.75 2.48
CA GLY A 191 12.76 5.00 1.83
C GLY A 191 12.77 6.22 2.75
N VAL A 192 12.45 6.00 4.02
CA VAL A 192 12.62 6.96 5.10
C VAL A 192 13.85 6.51 5.90
N SER A 193 14.85 7.37 6.02
CA SER A 193 16.01 7.15 6.87
C SER A 193 15.58 7.14 8.34
N GLY A 194 15.15 5.97 8.82
CA GLY A 194 14.65 5.77 10.19
C GLY A 194 13.59 4.68 10.19
N LEU A 195 13.78 3.65 11.02
CA LEU A 195 12.85 2.53 11.24
C LEU A 195 11.53 2.95 11.94
N GLU A 196 11.22 4.24 12.00
CA GLU A 196 10.16 4.76 12.84
C GLU A 196 9.13 5.48 11.99
N THR A 197 7.87 5.07 12.15
CA THR A 197 6.72 5.93 11.90
C THR A 197 7.03 7.29 12.52
N THR A 198 7.32 8.29 11.68
CA THR A 198 7.67 9.60 12.20
C THR A 198 6.36 10.31 12.45
N GLN A 199 6.02 10.49 13.71
CA GLN A 199 4.92 11.35 14.10
C GLN A 199 5.26 12.78 13.67
N LEU A 200 4.36 13.43 12.93
CA LEU A 200 4.46 14.82 12.50
C LEU A 200 3.61 15.74 13.38
N LEU A 201 2.48 15.23 13.88
CA LEU A 201 1.59 15.96 14.79
C LEU A 201 1.22 15.11 16.01
N PRO A 202 1.07 15.71 17.20
CA PRO A 202 1.20 17.14 17.46
C PRO A 202 2.66 17.60 17.64
N SER A 203 3.59 16.65 17.69
CA SER A 203 5.03 16.86 17.78
C SER A 203 5.75 15.69 17.10
N THR A 204 7.00 15.89 16.73
CA THR A 204 7.92 14.80 16.34
C THR A 204 8.41 13.99 17.53
N ASP A 205 8.25 14.51 18.74
CA ASP A 205 8.47 13.77 19.99
C ASP A 205 7.24 12.94 20.33
N THR A 206 7.36 11.61 20.22
CA THR A 206 6.27 10.65 20.45
C THR A 206 5.80 10.59 21.89
N SER A 207 6.53 11.18 22.85
CA SER A 207 6.07 11.33 24.23
C SER A 207 5.07 12.48 24.41
N VAL A 208 4.96 13.38 23.42
CA VAL A 208 4.07 14.54 23.46
C VAL A 208 2.75 14.22 22.78
N HIS A 209 1.70 14.09 23.58
CA HIS A 209 0.33 13.82 23.09
C HIS A 209 -0.61 15.02 23.19
N ASN A 210 -0.21 16.08 23.89
CA ASN A 210 -1.02 17.27 24.05
C ASN A 210 -1.00 18.10 22.78
N PHE A 211 -2.16 18.58 22.38
CA PHE A 211 -2.32 19.49 21.27
C PHE A 211 -3.32 20.58 21.64
N ARG A 212 -3.40 21.63 20.82
CA ARG A 212 -4.46 22.63 20.90
C ARG A 212 -5.17 22.74 19.57
N LEU A 213 -6.41 23.20 19.63
CA LEU A 213 -7.17 23.60 18.45
C LEU A 213 -7.32 25.11 18.45
N ILE A 214 -7.09 25.76 17.32
CA ILE A 214 -7.14 27.21 17.16
C ILE A 214 -8.29 27.54 16.23
N SER A 215 -9.30 28.26 16.71
CA SER A 215 -10.41 28.67 15.85
C SER A 215 -9.92 29.66 14.78
N ARG A 216 -10.34 29.45 13.53
CA ARG A 216 -10.05 30.37 12.41
C ARG A 216 -10.67 31.76 12.60
N GLY A 217 -11.76 31.84 13.38
CA GLY A 217 -13.02 32.52 13.05
C GLY A 217 -13.05 34.03 12.78
N GLY A 218 -14.25 34.61 12.97
CA GLY A 218 -14.53 36.05 12.94
C GLY A 218 -14.92 36.66 11.59
N THR A 219 -15.25 35.85 10.57
CA THR A 219 -15.63 36.36 9.24
C THR A 219 -17.11 36.11 8.92
N GLU A 220 -17.54 36.60 7.75
CA GLU A 220 -18.90 36.39 7.23
C GLU A 220 -19.27 34.89 7.18
N TYR A 221 -18.38 34.06 6.61
CA TYR A 221 -18.61 32.62 6.42
C TYR A 221 -17.97 31.73 7.49
N TRP A 222 -16.84 32.14 8.08
CA TRP A 222 -16.13 31.36 9.10
C TRP A 222 -16.45 31.85 10.50
N LYS A 223 -17.27 31.07 11.22
CA LYS A 223 -17.72 31.39 12.57
C LYS A 223 -16.79 30.83 13.62
N THR A 224 -16.51 31.64 14.63
CA THR A 224 -15.68 31.28 15.78
C THR A 224 -16.39 30.23 16.62
N VAL A 225 -15.61 29.28 17.13
CA VAL A 225 -16.06 28.24 18.05
C VAL A 225 -15.26 28.32 19.34
N THR A 226 -15.85 27.82 20.42
CA THR A 226 -15.16 27.67 21.70
C THR A 226 -14.39 26.36 21.70
N VAL A 227 -13.10 26.44 22.00
CA VAL A 227 -12.18 25.31 22.14
C VAL A 227 -11.69 25.24 23.58
N SER A 228 -11.54 24.04 24.13
CA SER A 228 -10.96 23.87 25.47
C SER A 228 -9.46 24.13 25.48
N ASP A 229 -8.88 24.19 26.68
CA ASP A 229 -7.44 24.30 26.89
C ASP A 229 -6.65 23.14 26.22
N PRO A 230 -5.36 23.37 25.90
CA PRO A 230 -4.50 22.35 25.30
C PRO A 230 -4.44 21.07 26.15
N SER A 231 -4.67 19.92 25.52
CA SER A 231 -4.77 18.62 26.18
C SER A 231 -4.61 17.48 25.16
N ALA A 232 -4.46 16.25 25.62
CA ALA A 232 -4.60 15.06 24.77
C ALA A 232 -6.07 14.82 24.35
N SER A 233 -7.02 15.52 24.98
CA SER A 233 -8.45 15.52 24.66
C SER A 233 -8.95 16.96 24.61
N VAL A 234 -9.20 17.50 23.42
CA VAL A 234 -9.68 18.88 23.22
C VAL A 234 -11.16 18.85 22.82
N SER A 235 -11.99 19.67 23.47
CA SER A 235 -13.41 19.82 23.11
C SER A 235 -13.64 21.07 22.24
N ILE A 236 -14.63 20.98 21.37
CA ILE A 236 -15.09 22.04 20.48
C ILE A 236 -16.60 22.20 20.66
N SER A 237 -17.07 23.43 20.80
CA SER A 237 -18.48 23.75 20.99
C SER A 237 -18.83 25.14 20.45
N GLY A 238 -20.12 25.47 20.45
CA GLY A 238 -20.62 26.76 19.93
C GLY A 238 -20.64 26.80 18.41
N PHE A 239 -20.96 25.69 17.74
CA PHE A 239 -21.09 25.66 16.29
C PHE A 239 -22.27 26.53 15.84
N THR A 240 -22.14 27.10 14.65
CA THR A 240 -23.24 27.80 14.00
C THR A 240 -24.13 26.84 13.23
N ALA A 241 -25.45 27.02 13.32
CA ALA A 241 -26.43 26.28 12.55
C ALA A 241 -26.80 27.02 11.26
N ASN A 242 -26.86 26.31 10.14
CA ASN A 242 -27.45 26.76 8.86
C ASN A 242 -28.93 26.34 8.81
N TYR A 243 -29.66 26.68 9.85
CA TYR A 243 -31.07 26.33 10.01
C TYR A 243 -31.83 27.54 10.52
N ASP A 244 -32.90 27.91 9.81
CA ASP A 244 -33.83 28.93 10.25
C ASP A 244 -34.89 28.27 11.15
N PHE A 245 -34.86 28.62 12.44
CA PHE A 245 -35.80 28.08 13.43
C PHE A 245 -37.19 28.71 13.32
N ASP A 246 -37.30 29.92 12.80
CA ASP A 246 -38.56 30.63 12.64
C ASP A 246 -39.31 30.10 11.40
N GLU A 247 -38.59 29.87 10.30
CA GLU A 247 -39.15 29.29 9.07
C GLU A 247 -39.15 27.76 9.04
N ASN A 248 -38.44 27.11 9.97
CA ASN A 248 -38.26 25.67 10.05
C ASN A 248 -37.66 25.07 8.74
N LEU A 249 -36.68 25.78 8.17
CA LEU A 249 -36.05 25.47 6.88
C LEU A 249 -34.52 25.51 6.96
N VAL A 250 -33.89 24.77 6.05
CA VAL A 250 -32.43 24.79 5.87
C VAL A 250 -32.03 26.03 5.08
N VAL A 251 -31.06 26.78 5.58
CA VAL A 251 -30.50 27.92 4.86
C VAL A 251 -29.40 27.42 3.92
N GLU A 252 -29.69 27.33 2.62
CA GLU A 252 -28.73 26.85 1.62
C GLU A 252 -27.82 27.96 1.06
N ASP A 253 -28.28 29.21 1.13
CA ASP A 253 -27.65 30.37 0.46
C ASP A 253 -26.50 31.03 1.24
N GLY A 254 -26.10 30.46 2.39
CA GLY A 254 -24.94 30.89 3.16
C GLY A 254 -24.29 29.71 3.84
N LYS A 255 -23.11 29.28 3.37
CA LYS A 255 -22.40 28.13 3.96
C LYS A 255 -21.64 28.57 5.21
N LEU A 256 -22.36 28.87 6.29
CA LEU A 256 -21.70 29.17 7.56
C LEU A 256 -21.01 27.90 8.05
N ALA A 257 -19.72 28.01 8.32
CA ALA A 257 -18.90 26.90 8.77
C ALA A 257 -17.97 27.35 9.88
N SER A 258 -17.57 26.40 10.69
CA SER A 258 -16.56 26.57 11.73
C SER A 258 -15.34 25.77 11.35
N GLN A 259 -14.16 26.36 11.52
CA GLN A 259 -12.90 25.69 11.24
C GLN A 259 -11.95 25.90 12.40
N VAL A 260 -11.26 24.83 12.79
CA VAL A 260 -10.22 24.85 13.82
C VAL A 260 -8.96 24.20 13.28
N PHE A 261 -7.81 24.74 13.65
CA PHE A 261 -6.50 24.29 13.20
C PHE A 261 -5.72 23.65 14.33
N VAL A 262 -4.95 22.62 14.00
CA VAL A 262 -4.07 21.94 14.96
C VAL A 262 -2.84 22.80 15.21
N GLY A 263 -2.51 23.03 16.48
CA GLY A 263 -1.32 23.77 16.89
C GLY A 263 -0.58 23.12 18.04
N ALA A 264 0.66 23.57 18.24
CA ALA A 264 1.50 23.18 19.37
C ALA A 264 0.90 23.68 20.70
N PRO A 265 1.02 22.93 21.81
CA PRO A 265 0.30 23.21 23.06
C PRO A 265 0.69 24.54 23.73
N ASN A 266 1.91 25.04 23.52
CA ASN A 266 2.48 26.15 24.29
C ASN A 266 2.33 27.54 23.66
N SER A 267 1.83 27.64 22.43
CA SER A 267 1.66 28.92 21.76
C SER A 267 0.28 29.51 22.13
N THR A 268 0.15 30.82 22.35
CA THR A 268 -1.06 31.41 22.99
C THR A 268 -1.48 32.77 22.43
N THR A 269 -0.68 33.40 21.55
CA THR A 269 -0.96 34.76 21.05
C THR A 269 -0.70 34.83 19.54
N GLY A 270 -1.72 35.09 18.73
CA GLY A 270 -1.61 35.18 17.27
C GLY A 270 -2.89 34.81 16.52
N ASP A 271 -2.84 34.90 15.19
CA ASP A 271 -3.87 34.38 14.28
C ASP A 271 -3.67 32.88 14.00
N TRP A 272 -4.64 32.21 13.40
CA TRP A 272 -4.51 30.77 13.14
C TRP A 272 -3.31 30.46 12.22
N GLN A 273 -2.96 31.36 11.29
CA GLN A 273 -1.84 31.19 10.35
C GLN A 273 -0.49 31.08 11.08
N SER A 274 -0.25 31.95 12.07
CA SER A 274 0.99 31.95 12.85
C SER A 274 1.01 30.87 13.94
N LEU A 275 -0.18 30.40 14.36
CA LEU A 275 -0.35 29.53 15.51
C LEU A 275 -0.44 28.03 15.15
N CYS A 276 -0.85 27.71 13.92
CA CYS A 276 -1.00 26.32 13.50
C CYS A 276 0.35 25.64 13.25
N GLN A 277 0.41 24.34 13.54
CA GLN A 277 1.61 23.55 13.28
C GLN A 277 1.68 23.25 11.78
N GLN A 278 2.67 23.87 11.12
CA GLN A 278 2.88 23.71 9.69
C GLN A 278 3.57 22.37 9.41
N VAL A 279 3.12 21.69 8.37
CA VAL A 279 3.71 20.44 7.89
C VAL A 279 3.94 20.53 6.38
N THR A 280 4.93 19.77 5.90
CA THR A 280 5.19 19.56 4.48
C THR A 280 4.86 18.11 4.14
N LEU A 281 4.00 17.93 3.14
CA LEU A 281 3.61 16.62 2.62
C LEU A 281 4.41 16.34 1.35
N GLU A 282 5.15 15.24 1.33
CA GLU A 282 6.05 14.84 0.25
C GLU A 282 5.32 13.95 -0.77
N PRO A 283 5.72 14.01 -2.05
CA PRO A 283 5.09 13.24 -3.10
C PRO A 283 5.29 11.74 -2.87
N ASN A 284 4.23 10.98 -3.11
CA ASN A 284 4.20 9.52 -2.97
C ASN A 284 4.62 9.03 -1.58
N VAL A 285 4.43 9.84 -0.53
CA VAL A 285 4.59 9.39 0.86
C VAL A 285 3.24 9.06 1.45
N ASP A 286 3.14 7.88 2.08
CA ASP A 286 1.97 7.48 2.85
C ASP A 286 1.93 8.23 4.18
N TYR A 287 0.80 8.86 4.43
CA TYR A 287 0.49 9.53 5.68
C TYR A 287 -0.76 8.90 6.31
N GLU A 288 -0.82 8.84 7.64
CA GLU A 288 -2.00 8.43 8.39
C GLU A 288 -2.42 9.56 9.34
N ILE A 289 -3.67 10.02 9.22
CA ILE A 289 -4.33 10.80 10.27
C ILE A 289 -5.02 9.81 11.19
N SER A 290 -4.72 9.87 12.49
CA SER A 290 -5.42 9.08 13.50
C SER A 290 -5.90 9.94 14.67
N PHE A 291 -7.13 9.72 15.12
CA PHE A 291 -7.68 10.35 16.32
C PHE A 291 -8.87 9.57 16.86
N ASP A 292 -9.19 9.77 18.12
CA ASP A 292 -10.37 9.20 18.77
C ASP A 292 -11.45 10.28 18.92
N MET A 293 -12.68 9.93 18.54
CA MET A 293 -13.88 10.72 18.82
C MET A 293 -14.78 9.91 19.76
N PRO A 294 -14.71 10.13 21.09
CA PRO A 294 -15.52 9.39 22.04
C PRO A 294 -17.00 9.70 21.88
N TYR A 295 -17.85 8.75 22.29
CA TYR A 295 -19.29 8.98 22.37
C TYR A 295 -19.63 10.06 23.40
N SER A 296 -20.45 11.02 22.98
CA SER A 296 -21.03 12.06 23.84
C SER A 296 -22.54 11.87 23.87
N GLU A 297 -23.12 11.97 25.07
CA GLU A 297 -24.58 11.91 25.26
C GLU A 297 -25.18 13.31 25.15
N ASP A 298 -24.96 13.97 24.01
CA ASP A 298 -25.43 15.33 23.75
C ASP A 298 -26.07 15.48 22.35
N ALA A 299 -26.32 16.73 21.97
CA ALA A 299 -26.97 17.08 20.72
C ALA A 299 -26.21 16.66 19.45
N THR A 300 -24.90 16.36 19.52
CA THR A 300 -24.13 15.83 18.37
C THR A 300 -24.66 14.48 17.89
N ARG A 301 -25.42 13.75 18.71
CA ARG A 301 -26.12 12.51 18.30
C ARG A 301 -27.17 12.75 17.21
N MET A 302 -27.65 13.97 17.07
CA MET A 302 -28.60 14.38 16.04
C MET A 302 -27.92 14.74 14.72
N PHE A 303 -26.62 14.50 14.59
CA PHE A 303 -25.87 14.67 13.35
C PHE A 303 -26.42 13.74 12.26
N VAL A 304 -26.67 14.29 11.07
CA VAL A 304 -27.22 13.58 9.92
C VAL A 304 -26.16 13.51 8.81
N PRO A 305 -25.52 12.35 8.56
CA PRO A 305 -24.59 12.19 7.45
C PRO A 305 -25.22 12.56 6.10
N GLY A 306 -24.48 13.30 5.28
CA GLY A 306 -24.93 13.78 3.98
C GLY A 306 -25.69 15.11 4.02
N ARG A 307 -26.18 15.54 5.20
CA ARG A 307 -26.72 16.89 5.44
C ARG A 307 -25.74 17.73 6.25
N ASP A 308 -25.30 17.21 7.38
CA ASP A 308 -24.27 17.83 8.21
C ASP A 308 -22.86 17.46 7.72
N HIS A 309 -21.90 18.34 7.97
CA HIS A 309 -20.54 18.22 7.48
C HIS A 309 -19.54 18.24 8.63
N MET A 310 -18.73 17.18 8.72
CA MET A 310 -17.57 17.05 9.58
C MET A 310 -16.44 16.48 8.74
N ALA A 311 -15.33 17.21 8.65
CA ALA A 311 -14.20 16.81 7.82
C ALA A 311 -12.87 17.23 8.44
N VAL A 312 -11.84 16.42 8.23
CA VAL A 312 -10.45 16.74 8.55
C VAL A 312 -9.65 16.80 7.26
N GLY A 313 -8.77 17.79 7.15
CA GLY A 313 -7.92 17.93 5.97
C GLY A 313 -6.84 18.97 6.19
N PHE A 314 -6.25 19.44 5.10
CA PHE A 314 -5.15 20.39 5.14
C PHE A 314 -5.55 21.69 4.46
N ARG A 315 -5.01 22.82 4.95
CA ARG A 315 -5.19 24.14 4.33
C ARG A 315 -3.84 24.81 4.14
N ASN A 316 -3.67 25.50 3.02
CA ASN A 316 -2.51 26.35 2.78
C ASN A 316 -2.49 27.47 3.82
N VAL A 317 -1.35 27.67 4.49
CA VAL A 317 -1.23 28.72 5.52
C VAL A 317 -1.49 30.11 4.94
N SER A 318 -1.07 30.36 3.69
CA SER A 318 -1.18 31.68 3.05
C SER A 318 -2.61 32.09 2.71
N THR A 319 -3.47 31.15 2.31
CA THR A 319 -4.84 31.47 1.83
C THR A 319 -5.94 30.88 2.72
N GLY A 320 -5.64 29.84 3.49
CA GLY A 320 -6.63 29.06 4.21
C GLY A 320 -7.52 28.19 3.31
N ASP A 321 -7.15 28.02 2.04
CA ASP A 321 -7.83 27.13 1.10
C ASP A 321 -7.28 25.71 1.15
N ARG A 322 -8.09 24.75 0.71
CA ARG A 322 -7.66 23.36 0.57
C ARG A 322 -6.69 23.21 -0.63
N PRO A 323 -5.58 22.45 -0.49
CA PRO A 323 -4.77 22.07 -1.63
C PRO A 323 -5.60 21.36 -2.71
N VAL A 324 -5.36 21.68 -3.98
CA VAL A 324 -6.17 21.15 -5.11
C VAL A 324 -6.07 19.62 -5.21
N VAL A 325 -4.89 19.08 -4.93
CA VAL A 325 -4.57 17.65 -5.07
C VAL A 325 -5.03 16.78 -3.91
N LEU A 326 -5.49 17.37 -2.80
CA LEU A 326 -5.86 16.64 -1.59
C LEU A 326 -7.30 16.98 -1.18
N LYS A 327 -8.15 15.97 -1.07
CA LYS A 327 -9.52 16.12 -0.57
C LYS A 327 -9.55 15.99 0.95
N ASP A 328 -10.58 16.56 1.57
CA ASP A 328 -10.81 16.38 3.00
C ASP A 328 -11.42 14.99 3.25
N PHE A 329 -11.12 14.44 4.43
CA PHE A 329 -11.66 13.18 4.90
C PHE A 329 -12.87 13.44 5.77
N LEU A 330 -14.02 12.94 5.33
CA LEU A 330 -15.25 13.00 6.13
C LEU A 330 -15.15 12.05 7.31
N PHE A 331 -15.65 12.49 8.46
CA PHE A 331 -15.83 11.64 9.64
C PHE A 331 -17.15 11.99 10.32
N TYR A 332 -17.65 11.06 11.13
CA TYR A 332 -18.95 11.19 11.77
C TYR A 332 -18.86 10.87 13.26
N PRO A 333 -19.70 11.50 14.11
CA PRO A 333 -19.79 11.16 15.52
C PRO A 333 -20.22 9.69 15.69
N PRO A 334 -19.71 9.00 16.72
CA PRO A 334 -20.22 7.68 17.08
C PRO A 334 -21.70 7.78 17.50
N VAL A 335 -22.52 6.82 17.06
CA VAL A 335 -23.97 6.81 17.34
C VAL A 335 -24.33 6.13 18.66
N SER A 336 -23.38 5.42 19.28
CA SER A 336 -23.56 4.73 20.56
C SER A 336 -22.27 4.61 21.34
N SER A 337 -22.35 4.34 22.64
CA SER A 337 -21.20 4.06 23.51
C SER A 337 -20.45 2.77 23.17
N LEU A 338 -21.07 1.88 22.38
CA LEU A 338 -20.46 0.63 21.90
C LEU A 338 -19.73 0.81 20.56
N SER A 339 -19.88 1.96 19.90
CA SER A 339 -19.25 2.23 18.60
C SER A 339 -17.77 2.58 18.78
N ALA A 340 -16.92 2.04 17.89
CA ALA A 340 -15.50 2.41 17.86
C ALA A 340 -15.34 3.93 17.59
N GLY A 341 -14.74 4.64 18.53
CA GLY A 341 -14.47 6.08 18.44
C GLY A 341 -13.24 6.42 17.58
N ALA A 342 -12.36 5.44 17.33
CA ALA A 342 -11.16 5.62 16.54
C ALA A 342 -11.46 5.95 15.08
N ARG A 343 -10.70 6.89 14.52
CA ARG A 343 -10.73 7.32 13.12
C ARG A 343 -9.32 7.23 12.57
N HIS A 344 -9.16 6.49 11.48
CA HIS A 344 -7.89 6.33 10.77
C HIS A 344 -8.10 6.65 9.29
N MET A 345 -7.28 7.53 8.73
CA MET A 345 -7.34 7.93 7.33
C MET A 345 -5.95 7.88 6.74
N ARG A 346 -5.72 6.99 5.76
CA ARG A 346 -4.47 6.89 5.02
C ARG A 346 -4.55 7.59 3.69
N PHE A 347 -3.49 8.31 3.32
CA PHE A 347 -3.46 9.06 2.07
C PHE A 347 -2.04 9.29 1.56
N THR A 348 -1.95 9.59 0.27
CA THR A 348 -0.73 10.05 -0.40
C THR A 348 -1.02 11.35 -1.13
N VAL A 349 0.04 12.09 -1.46
CA VAL A 349 -0.05 13.28 -2.31
C VAL A 349 0.77 13.07 -3.58
N PRO A 350 0.28 13.48 -4.76
CA PRO A 350 1.00 13.27 -6.03
C PRO A 350 2.16 14.25 -6.22
N THR A 351 2.15 15.37 -5.49
CA THR A 351 3.14 16.45 -5.56
C THR A 351 3.44 16.95 -4.16
N THR A 352 4.62 17.54 -3.94
CA THR A 352 4.93 18.20 -2.67
C THR A 352 3.90 19.29 -2.35
N ILE A 353 3.42 19.33 -1.11
CA ILE A 353 2.55 20.37 -0.58
C ILE A 353 3.23 20.96 0.65
N GLU A 354 3.73 22.18 0.53
CA GLU A 354 4.47 22.87 1.59
C GLU A 354 3.56 23.80 2.41
N ASN A 355 3.94 24.04 3.66
CA ASN A 355 3.32 25.05 4.52
C ASN A 355 1.80 24.89 4.62
N VAL A 356 1.36 23.68 4.96
CA VAL A 356 -0.05 23.39 5.23
C VAL A 356 -0.30 23.13 6.70
N CYS A 357 -1.49 23.48 7.15
CA CYS A 357 -1.96 23.19 8.50
C CYS A 357 -3.14 22.22 8.46
N MET A 358 -3.13 21.24 9.37
CA MET A 358 -4.26 20.35 9.56
C MET A 358 -5.43 21.12 10.18
N ALA A 359 -6.62 20.95 9.60
CA ALA A 359 -7.82 21.66 9.98
C ALA A 359 -9.03 20.72 10.07
N PHE A 360 -9.84 20.92 11.09
CA PHE A 360 -11.17 20.31 11.21
C PHE A 360 -12.22 21.33 10.79
N THR A 361 -13.14 20.92 9.93
CA THR A 361 -14.21 21.76 9.39
C THR A 361 -15.56 21.19 9.78
N PHE A 362 -16.45 22.07 10.25
CA PHE A 362 -17.77 21.75 10.75
C PHE A 362 -18.81 22.65 10.08
N ALA A 363 -19.87 22.07 9.55
CA ALA A 363 -21.06 22.82 9.15
C ALA A 363 -22.30 22.01 9.54
N SER A 364 -23.14 22.59 10.39
CA SER A 364 -24.38 21.97 10.84
C SER A 364 -25.54 22.57 10.06
N TYR A 365 -26.31 21.74 9.37
CA TYR A 365 -27.57 22.10 8.73
C TYR A 365 -28.76 21.50 9.49
N SER A 366 -28.50 20.57 10.41
CA SER A 366 -29.47 20.07 11.37
C SER A 366 -29.66 21.06 12.51
N PRO A 367 -30.91 21.27 12.97
CA PRO A 367 -31.25 22.30 13.96
C PRO A 367 -30.56 22.06 15.31
N THR A 368 -30.43 20.80 15.72
CA THR A 368 -29.98 20.47 17.08
C THR A 368 -28.49 20.12 17.13
N ALA A 369 -27.90 19.58 16.07
CA ALA A 369 -26.51 19.10 16.10
C ALA A 369 -25.47 20.19 16.43
N ALA A 370 -25.76 21.45 16.09
CA ALA A 370 -24.87 22.59 16.30
C ALA A 370 -24.61 22.93 17.78
N THR A 371 -25.51 22.53 18.70
CA THR A 371 -25.39 22.86 20.14
C THR A 371 -24.60 21.81 20.92
N GLY A 372 -24.15 20.73 20.27
CA GLY A 372 -23.40 19.65 20.92
C GLY A 372 -21.90 19.93 21.06
N TYR A 373 -21.21 18.99 21.70
CA TYR A 373 -19.76 19.01 21.88
C TYR A 373 -19.07 17.95 21.01
N VAL A 374 -18.01 18.36 20.31
CA VAL A 374 -17.10 17.44 19.62
C VAL A 374 -15.83 17.32 20.43
N TYR A 375 -15.45 16.10 20.77
CA TYR A 375 -14.18 15.80 21.43
C TYR A 375 -13.23 15.14 20.43
N ILE A 376 -12.02 15.68 20.32
CA ILE A 376 -10.92 15.06 19.56
C ILE A 376 -9.87 14.60 20.58
N ARG A 377 -9.51 13.33 20.53
CA ARG A 377 -8.55 12.69 21.43
C ARG A 377 -7.40 12.07 20.65
N ASN A 378 -6.22 12.06 21.26
CA ASN A 378 -5.05 11.34 20.76
C ASN A 378 -4.75 11.62 19.28
N LEU A 379 -4.87 12.88 18.86
CA LEU A 379 -4.66 13.27 17.47
C LEU A 379 -3.21 13.02 17.06
N ARG A 380 -3.01 12.30 15.95
CA ARG A 380 -1.71 12.07 15.33
C ARG A 380 -1.78 12.25 13.83
N LEU A 381 -0.70 12.77 13.28
CA LEU A 381 -0.37 12.67 11.87
C LEU A 381 0.93 11.91 11.79
N ASP A 382 0.92 10.75 11.14
CA ASP A 382 2.06 9.87 11.06
C ASP A 382 2.53 9.75 9.62
N LYS A 383 3.85 9.84 9.39
CA LYS A 383 4.46 9.38 8.14
C LYS A 383 4.63 7.86 8.23
N VAL A 384 3.90 7.12 7.41
CA VAL A 384 3.80 5.65 7.49
C VAL A 384 4.91 5.02 6.64
N ALA A 385 5.72 4.17 7.27
CA ALA A 385 6.87 3.52 6.63
C ALA A 385 6.51 2.38 5.65
N ALA A 386 5.22 2.02 5.51
CA ALA A 386 4.80 0.75 4.93
C ALA A 386 4.78 0.66 3.39
N SER A 387 5.02 1.77 2.66
CA SER A 387 4.83 1.78 1.20
C SER A 387 5.99 2.39 0.40
N ASN A 388 6.96 3.02 1.06
CA ASN A 388 8.09 3.65 0.38
C ASN A 388 9.35 2.85 0.62
N TYR A 389 9.83 2.22 -0.46
CA TYR A 389 11.06 1.44 -0.46
C TYR A 389 12.09 2.15 -1.36
N THR A 390 13.28 2.40 -0.82
CA THR A 390 14.42 2.85 -1.64
C THR A 390 15.15 1.62 -2.16
N PHE A 391 15.23 1.57 -3.48
CA PHE A 391 15.93 0.54 -4.23
C PHE A 391 17.14 1.18 -4.89
N GLU A 392 18.24 1.27 -4.15
CA GLU A 392 19.49 1.93 -4.54
C GLU A 392 20.60 0.89 -4.82
N ASN A 393 20.31 -0.17 -5.61
CA ASN A 393 21.25 -1.29 -5.80
C ASN A 393 21.81 -1.82 -4.47
N TYR A 394 20.96 -1.82 -3.44
CA TYR A 394 21.37 -2.19 -2.11
C TYR A 394 21.50 -3.71 -2.04
N PHE A 395 22.73 -4.23 -2.02
CA PHE A 395 22.98 -5.62 -1.67
C PHE A 395 23.54 -5.69 -0.25
N PRO A 396 22.84 -6.31 0.71
CA PRO A 396 23.33 -6.40 2.08
C PRO A 396 24.65 -7.20 2.11
N SER A 397 25.75 -6.50 2.40
CA SER A 397 27.10 -7.09 2.42
C SER A 397 27.42 -7.83 3.72
N THR A 398 26.63 -7.61 4.77
CA THR A 398 26.75 -8.29 6.06
C THR A 398 25.43 -8.89 6.53
N ASN A 399 25.47 -9.90 7.39
CA ASN A 399 24.26 -10.50 8.00
C ASN A 399 23.45 -9.48 8.83
N ARG A 400 24.12 -8.46 9.38
CA ARG A 400 23.46 -7.38 10.12
C ARG A 400 22.64 -6.48 9.19
N ASP A 401 23.17 -6.21 8.01
CA ASP A 401 22.51 -5.36 7.00
C ASP A 401 21.23 -6.00 6.46
N LYS A 402 21.18 -7.33 6.35
CA LYS A 402 19.98 -8.07 5.89
C LYS A 402 18.73 -7.81 6.73
N GLN A 403 18.87 -7.39 7.99
CA GLN A 403 17.75 -7.04 8.88
C GLN A 403 17.03 -5.75 8.44
N ASN A 404 17.69 -4.90 7.65
CA ASN A 404 17.13 -3.64 7.17
C ASN A 404 16.36 -3.81 5.86
N VAL A 405 16.34 -5.01 5.27
CA VAL A 405 15.57 -5.30 4.06
C VAL A 405 14.11 -5.45 4.42
N LYS A 406 13.25 -4.59 3.88
CA LYS A 406 11.81 -4.54 4.19
C LYS A 406 10.92 -4.73 2.96
N ALA A 407 11.51 -4.87 1.77
CA ALA A 407 10.82 -5.34 0.57
C ALA A 407 11.80 -5.96 -0.42
N PHE A 408 11.25 -6.65 -1.41
CA PHE A 408 11.94 -7.14 -2.58
C PHE A 408 11.24 -6.64 -3.83
N ARG A 409 12.02 -6.34 -4.88
CA ARG A 409 11.52 -6.07 -6.22
C ARG A 409 11.98 -7.18 -7.15
N LEU A 410 11.01 -7.88 -7.72
CA LEU A 410 11.24 -8.88 -8.75
C LEU A 410 11.27 -8.19 -10.12
N HIS A 411 12.32 -8.45 -10.89
CA HIS A 411 12.38 -8.18 -12.32
C HIS A 411 12.42 -9.53 -13.05
N LEU A 412 11.33 -9.85 -13.75
CA LEU A 412 11.21 -11.10 -14.50
C LEU A 412 10.93 -10.78 -15.97
N THR A 413 11.73 -11.37 -16.85
CA THR A 413 11.55 -11.28 -18.30
C THR A 413 11.56 -12.68 -18.91
N ILE A 414 10.48 -13.05 -19.58
CA ILE A 414 10.32 -14.33 -20.27
C ILE A 414 10.27 -14.07 -21.78
N ASN A 415 11.07 -14.82 -22.54
CA ASN A 415 11.11 -14.73 -24.00
C ASN A 415 10.39 -15.91 -24.63
N ARG A 416 9.41 -15.64 -25.49
CA ARG A 416 8.74 -16.67 -26.28
C ARG A 416 8.83 -16.35 -27.76
N ARG A 417 9.69 -17.10 -28.45
CA ARG A 417 9.90 -17.00 -29.91
C ARG A 417 10.25 -15.58 -30.39
N GLY A 418 11.04 -14.85 -29.60
CA GLY A 418 11.50 -13.49 -29.92
C GLY A 418 10.59 -12.37 -29.40
N GLU A 419 9.45 -12.70 -28.78
CA GLU A 419 8.58 -11.73 -28.11
C GLU A 419 8.76 -11.84 -26.59
N THR A 420 8.85 -10.72 -25.88
CA THR A 420 9.13 -10.70 -24.44
C THR A 420 7.91 -10.29 -23.61
N GLY A 421 7.66 -11.04 -22.53
CA GLY A 421 6.80 -10.62 -21.43
C GLY A 421 7.67 -10.12 -20.28
N HIS A 422 7.38 -8.94 -19.76
CA HIS A 422 8.08 -8.34 -18.63
C HIS A 422 7.11 -8.08 -17.48
N THR A 423 7.53 -8.41 -16.27
CA THR A 423 6.80 -8.07 -15.04
C THR A 423 7.77 -7.55 -13.99
N MET A 424 7.30 -6.52 -13.28
CA MET A 424 8.01 -5.91 -12.17
C MET A 424 7.06 -5.86 -10.98
N LEU A 425 7.47 -6.48 -9.87
CA LEU A 425 6.61 -6.61 -8.69
C LEU A 425 7.38 -6.26 -7.43
N VAL A 426 6.83 -5.34 -6.63
CA VAL A 426 7.35 -4.99 -5.30
C VAL A 426 6.56 -5.76 -4.25
N ILE A 427 7.27 -6.46 -3.37
CA ILE A 427 6.70 -7.33 -2.35
C ILE A 427 7.21 -6.88 -0.98
N PRO A 428 6.33 -6.39 -0.09
CA PRO A 428 6.69 -5.94 1.23
C PRO A 428 6.99 -7.12 2.17
N THR A 429 8.01 -6.98 3.02
CA THR A 429 8.45 -7.99 3.99
C THR A 429 8.80 -7.33 5.34
N PRO A 430 7.82 -6.70 6.03
CA PRO A 430 8.07 -5.76 7.13
C PRO A 430 8.75 -6.40 8.35
N SER A 431 8.48 -7.68 8.60
CA SER A 431 8.94 -8.42 9.78
C SER A 431 10.27 -9.16 9.58
N ASN A 432 11.04 -8.81 8.55
CA ASN A 432 12.38 -9.35 8.35
C ASN A 432 13.39 -8.64 9.28
N GLY A 433 13.95 -9.35 10.26
CA GLY A 433 14.90 -8.88 11.30
C GLY A 433 14.32 -7.97 12.40
N PRO A 434 15.04 -7.64 13.50
CA PRO A 434 15.89 -8.48 14.37
C PRO A 434 15.10 -9.24 15.46
N ARG A 435 15.77 -10.16 16.18
CA ARG A 435 15.35 -10.63 17.52
C ARG A 435 15.38 -9.43 18.47
N SER A 436 14.26 -9.12 19.13
CA SER A 436 14.24 -8.22 20.29
C SER A 436 15.09 -8.79 21.42
#